data_AF-A0ABD0QMU6-F1
#
_entry.id   AF-A0ABD0QMU6-F1
#
_cell.length_a   1.000
_cell.length_b   1.000
_cell.length_c   1.000
_cell.angle_alpha   90.00
_cell.angle_beta   90.00
_cell.angle_gamma   90.00
#
_symmetry.space_group_name_H-M   'P 1'
#
loop_
_entity.id
_entity.type
_entity.pdbx_description
1 polymer ?
#
loop_
_entity_poly.entity_id
_entity_poly.type
_entity_poly.pdbx_seq_one_letter_code
_entity_poly.pdbx_strand_id
1 'polypeptide(L)' 'ATKAVTEMNGRIVSTKPLYVALAQRKEERKAILTNQYMQRLASIRAIPSPAIPTTYQQSSGYYMTSVPQ' A
#
# COMPACT_ATOMS: atom_id res chain seq x y z
N ALA A 1 -2.72 17.80 -19.62
CA ALA A 1 -3.39 17.60 -18.32
C ALA A 1 -2.72 18.41 -17.20
N THR A 2 -1.40 18.28 -16.97
CA THR A 2 -0.67 18.99 -15.90
C THR A 2 -0.85 20.51 -15.91
N LYS A 3 -0.76 21.15 -17.09
CA LYS A 3 -1.00 22.59 -17.25
C LYS A 3 -2.34 23.05 -16.65
N ALA A 4 -3.41 22.29 -16.89
CA ALA A 4 -4.73 22.62 -16.38
C ALA A 4 -4.81 22.50 -14.85
N VAL A 5 -4.17 21.49 -14.25
CA VAL A 5 -4.11 21.36 -12.78
C VAL A 5 -3.38 22.55 -12.17
N THR A 6 -2.26 22.97 -12.75
CA THR A 6 -1.49 24.12 -12.27
C THR A 6 -2.25 25.44 -12.40
N GLU A 7 -2.95 25.66 -13.51
CA GLU A 7 -3.59 26.95 -13.82
C GLU A 7 -5.01 27.10 -13.26
N MET A 8 -5.72 25.99 -13.05
CA MET A 8 -7.14 25.99 -12.69
C MET A 8 -7.42 25.60 -11.24
N ASN A 9 -6.53 24.83 -10.59
CA ASN A 9 -6.73 24.46 -9.20
C ASN A 9 -6.64 25.71 -8.30
N GLY A 10 -7.67 25.94 -7.49
CA GLY A 10 -7.84 27.13 -6.64
C GLY A 10 -8.39 28.36 -7.36
N ARG A 11 -8.62 28.32 -8.69
CA ARG A 11 -9.15 29.46 -9.42
C ARG A 11 -10.63 29.68 -9.06
N ILE A 12 -11.03 30.93 -8.84
CA ILE A 12 -12.42 31.28 -8.54
C ILE A 12 -13.25 31.20 -9.81
N VAL A 13 -14.35 30.45 -9.75
CA VAL A 13 -15.39 30.40 -10.78
C VAL A 13 -16.70 30.83 -10.13
N SER A 14 -17.29 31.93 -10.64
CA SER A 14 -18.37 32.64 -9.96
C SER A 14 -17.94 33.04 -8.54
N THR A 15 -18.45 32.38 -7.50
CA THR A 15 -18.17 32.69 -6.09
C THR A 15 -17.38 31.59 -5.36
N LYS A 16 -17.03 30.49 -6.03
CA LYS A 16 -16.40 29.31 -5.39
C LYS A 16 -15.04 28.98 -6.02
N PRO A 17 -14.06 28.52 -5.22
CA PRO A 17 -12.80 28.01 -5.75
C PRO A 17 -13.02 26.65 -6.44
N LEU A 18 -12.35 26.45 -7.57
CA LEU A 18 -12.33 25.19 -8.30
C LEU A 18 -11.25 24.26 -7.75
N TYR A 19 -11.58 23.00 -7.46
CA TYR A 19 -10.57 21.98 -7.15
C TYR A 19 -10.31 21.11 -8.38
N VAL A 20 -9.06 21.09 -8.84
CA VAL A 20 -8.64 20.29 -10.00
C VAL A 20 -7.41 19.48 -9.61
N ALA A 21 -7.47 18.17 -9.83
CA ALA A 21 -6.37 17.26 -9.60
C ALA A 21 -6.33 16.19 -10.70
N LEU A 22 -5.21 15.48 -10.82
CA LEU A 22 -5.13 14.34 -11.72
C LEU A 22 -6.04 13.21 -11.19
N ALA A 23 -6.90 12.70 -12.06
CA ALA A 23 -7.70 11.53 -11.74
C ALA A 23 -6.80 10.30 -11.63
N GLN A 24 -7.04 9.48 -10.61
CA GLN A 24 -6.37 8.21 -10.43
C GLN A 24 -7.17 7.10 -11.11
N ARG A 25 -6.57 6.37 -12.06
CA ARG A 25 -7.23 5.23 -12.71
C ARG A 25 -7.33 4.03 -11.76
N LYS A 26 -8.37 3.21 -11.94
CA LYS A 26 -8.62 2.02 -11.10
C LYS A 26 -7.50 1.00 -11.21
N GLU A 27 -7.03 0.75 -12.43
CA GLU A 27 -5.98 -0.22 -12.75
C GLU A 27 -4.64 0.22 -12.14
N GLU A 28 -4.32 1.51 -12.27
CA GLU A 28 -3.13 2.12 -11.66
C GLU A 28 -3.17 2.01 -10.13
N ARG A 29 -4.31 2.34 -9.52
CA ARG A 29 -4.49 2.19 -8.06
C ARG A 29 -4.31 0.73 -7.62
N LYS A 30 -4.84 -0.24 -8.38
CA LYS A 30 -4.67 -1.66 -8.10
C LYS A 30 -3.19 -2.06 -8.15
N ALA A 31 -2.46 -1.64 -9.19
CA ALA A 31 -1.04 -1.94 -9.33
C ALA A 31 -0.20 -1.37 -8.18
N ILE A 32 -0.46 -0.11 -7.79
CA ILE A 32 0.23 0.53 -6.65
C ILE A 32 -0.04 -0.23 -5.35
N LEU A 33 -1.31 -0.59 -5.08
CA LEU A 33 -1.68 -1.34 -3.88
C LEU A 33 -1.04 -2.73 -3.85
N THR A 34 -1.05 -3.45 -4.97
CA THR A 34 -0.39 -4.76 -5.07
C THR A 34 1.12 -4.63 -4.83
N ASN A 35 1.78 -3.66 -5.44
CA ASN A 35 3.21 -3.43 -5.24
C ASN A 35 3.53 -3.06 -3.78
N GLN A 36 2.73 -2.20 -3.15
CA GLN A 36 2.91 -1.84 -1.75
C GLN A 36 2.76 -3.07 -0.83
N TYR A 37 1.79 -3.94 -1.13
CA TYR A 37 1.59 -5.20 -0.41
C TYR A 37 2.79 -6.13 -0.59
N MET A 38 3.28 -6.32 -1.82
CA MET A 38 4.44 -7.17 -2.10
C MET A 38 5.71 -6.65 -1.45
N GLN A 39 5.96 -5.34 -1.49
CA GLN A 39 7.10 -4.71 -0.80
C GLN A 39 7.02 -4.93 0.71
N ARG A 40 5.83 -4.82 1.31
CA ARG A 40 5.62 -5.13 2.73
C ARG A 40 5.91 -6.59 3.04
N LEU A 41 5.44 -7.52 2.21
CA LEU A 41 5.74 -8.94 2.40
C LEU A 41 7.23 -9.23 2.26
N ALA A 42 7.90 -8.63 1.27
CA ALA A 42 9.33 -8.76 1.07
C ALA A 42 10.10 -8.19 2.28
N SER A 43 9.70 -7.04 2.82
CA SER A 43 10.34 -6.46 4.01
C SER A 43 10.14 -7.32 5.25
N ILE A 44 8.95 -7.91 5.44
CA ILE A 44 8.69 -8.83 6.57
C ILE A 44 9.53 -10.11 6.42
N ARG A 45 9.66 -10.65 5.20
CA ARG A 45 10.51 -11.82 4.92
C ARG A 45 12.01 -11.50 4.99
N ALA A 46 12.39 -10.24 4.81
CA ALA A 46 13.77 -9.79 4.88
C ALA A 46 14.25 -9.48 6.31
N ILE A 47 13.36 -9.51 7.31
CA ILE A 47 13.79 -9.58 8.71
C ILE A 47 14.34 -11.00 8.91
N PRO A 48 15.66 -11.17 9.09
CA PRO A 48 16.15 -12.45 9.55
C PRO A 48 15.55 -12.65 10.95
N SER A 49 14.84 -13.75 11.16
CA SER A 49 14.57 -14.21 12.52
C SER A 49 15.88 -14.09 13.31
N PRO A 50 15.89 -13.41 14.48
CA PRO A 50 17.00 -13.59 15.39
C PRO A 50 17.12 -15.10 15.60
N ALA A 51 18.30 -15.64 15.32
CA ALA A 51 18.61 -17.03 15.64
C ALA A 51 18.58 -17.18 17.16
N ILE A 52 17.39 -17.39 17.72
CA ILE A 52 17.23 -17.87 19.09
C ILE A 52 17.63 -19.34 19.01
N PRO A 53 18.67 -19.78 19.74
CA PRO A 53 19.02 -21.19 19.79
C PRO A 53 17.82 -21.92 20.40
N THR A 54 17.23 -22.82 19.62
CA THR A 54 16.18 -23.74 20.08
C THR A 54 16.78 -24.64 21.15
N THR A 55 16.57 -24.27 22.41
CA THR A 55 16.62 -25.18 23.54
C THR A 55 15.19 -25.44 23.98
N TYR A 56 14.72 -26.66 23.71
CA TYR A 56 13.64 -27.39 24.37
C TYR A 56 12.29 -26.66 24.59
N GLN A 57 11.25 -27.17 23.93
CA GLN A 57 10.15 -27.93 24.56
C GLN A 57 8.80 -27.65 23.88
N GLN A 58 8.06 -28.74 23.68
CA GLN A 58 6.68 -28.79 23.23
C GLN A 58 5.74 -27.81 23.95
N SER A 59 4.74 -27.29 23.23
CA SER A 59 3.32 -27.60 23.51
C SER A 59 2.38 -26.64 22.77
N SER A 60 1.35 -27.23 22.17
CA SER A 60 0.00 -26.70 22.00
C SER A 60 -0.21 -25.32 21.36
N GLY A 61 -0.75 -25.39 20.13
CA GLY A 61 -2.05 -24.77 19.87
C GLY A 61 -2.04 -23.44 19.13
N TYR A 62 -2.67 -23.48 17.94
CA TYR A 62 -3.22 -22.36 17.16
C TYR A 62 -2.10 -21.44 16.61
N TYR A 63 -1.93 -21.19 15.30
CA TYR A 63 -2.87 -20.81 14.26
C TYR A 63 -2.27 -21.21 12.89
N MET A 64 -3.02 -21.94 12.07
CA MET A 64 -2.67 -22.18 10.66
C MET A 64 -3.11 -20.95 9.83
N THR A 65 -2.19 -20.31 9.12
CA THR A 65 -2.52 -19.34 8.06
C THR A 65 -2.55 -20.08 6.73
N SER A 66 -3.76 -20.28 6.20
CA SER A 66 -3.98 -20.94 4.91
C SER A 66 -3.56 -20.03 3.77
N VAL A 67 -2.62 -20.50 2.95
CA VAL A 67 -2.23 -19.90 1.67
C VAL A 67 -3.36 -20.17 0.65
N PRO A 68 -3.93 -19.16 -0.04
CA PRO A 68 -4.89 -19.42 -1.11
C PRO A 68 -4.15 -19.89 -2.39
N GLN A 69 -4.73 -20.92 -3.02
CA GLN A 69 -4.31 -21.54 -4.28
C GLN A 69 -4.56 -20.65 -5.50
#